data_AF-A0A522CVJ3-F1
#
_entry.id   AF-A0A522CVJ3-F1
#
_cell.length_a   1.000
_cell.length_b   1.000
_cell.length_c   1.000
_cell.angle_alpha   90.00
_cell.angle_beta   90.00
_cell.angle_gamma   90.00
#
_symmetry.space_group_name_H-M   'P 1'
#
loop_
_entity.id
_entity.type
_entity.pdbx_description
1 polymer ?
#
loop_
_entity_poly.entity_id
_entity_poly.type
_entity_poly.pdbx_seq_one_letter_code
_entity_poly.pdbx_strand_id
1 'polypeptide(L)'
;MVSNPNSRTKILIVPIILFFIQSAFVLLPPDLKTPADLITLLGNLNYQVKIFLFVTLIGLYVLYQKWALQGEVRLFSKFIATRPQIIESRIRDLAQVYSKHSIDLRVNVMIAKRRILIWKRLCNWHRPFIMTTQFDTVFHYNMNRDMDKNLQLTINQGVAGLAYREGQIVVDLEKVDRNEFSLTKEQLKATEDIKFIMSTPIFEIDLHTMRLTNKIIGVVNIDSKNNTFDELEKRKLLEKLFENSNNISEFVALLH
;
A
#
# COMPACT_ATOMS: atom_id res chain seq x y z
N MET A 1 -28.06 9.31 -8.59
CA MET A 1 -27.05 10.38 -8.56
C MET A 1 -27.07 11.01 -7.17
N VAL A 2 -26.11 10.68 -6.32
CA VAL A 2 -26.02 11.20 -4.94
C VAL A 2 -25.15 12.46 -4.97
N SER A 3 -25.75 13.62 -4.74
CA SER A 3 -25.05 14.90 -4.65
C SER A 3 -24.12 14.91 -3.44
N ASN A 4 -22.81 15.00 -3.68
CA ASN A 4 -21.76 15.06 -2.67
C ASN A 4 -21.93 16.33 -1.78
N PRO A 5 -22.29 16.20 -0.49
CA PRO A 5 -22.57 17.36 0.36
C PRO A 5 -21.32 18.19 0.71
N ASN A 6 -20.11 17.69 0.40
CA ASN A 6 -18.85 18.36 0.73
C ASN A 6 -18.36 19.39 -0.31
N SER A 7 -19.04 19.56 -1.45
CA SER A 7 -18.66 20.61 -2.43
C SER A 7 -19.23 21.98 -2.09
N ARG A 8 -20.36 22.06 -1.36
CA ARG A 8 -21.03 23.32 -1.04
C ARG A 8 -20.32 24.14 0.05
N THR A 9 -19.66 23.49 1.01
CA THR A 9 -18.91 24.16 2.08
C THR A 9 -17.59 24.76 1.61
N LYS A 10 -16.92 24.15 0.61
CA LYS A 10 -15.72 24.72 -0.01
C LYS A 10 -16.00 26.00 -0.80
N ILE A 11 -17.21 26.12 -1.35
CA ILE A 11 -17.62 27.27 -2.17
C ILE A 11 -17.97 28.49 -1.30
N LEU A 12 -18.29 28.35 0.00
CA LEU A 12 -18.63 29.50 0.85
C LEU A 12 -17.45 30.15 1.56
N ILE A 13 -16.39 29.40 1.92
CA ILE A 13 -15.30 29.95 2.75
C ILE A 13 -14.40 30.89 1.95
N VAL A 14 -14.09 30.54 0.69
CA VAL A 14 -13.27 31.37 -0.21
C VAL A 14 -13.90 32.74 -0.48
N PRO A 15 -15.19 32.87 -0.85
CA PRO A 15 -15.81 34.18 -1.02
C PRO A 15 -15.99 34.94 0.30
N ILE A 16 -16.13 34.28 1.45
CA ILE A 16 -16.15 34.99 2.75
C ILE A 16 -14.78 35.59 3.06
N ILE A 17 -13.69 34.84 2.87
CA ILE A 17 -12.32 35.36 3.07
C ILE A 17 -12.02 36.46 2.06
N LEU A 18 -12.37 36.27 0.77
CA LEU A 18 -12.24 37.31 -0.26
C LEU A 18 -13.10 38.53 0.04
N PHE A 19 -14.30 38.37 0.60
CA PHE A 19 -15.16 39.47 1.03
C PHE A 19 -14.57 40.23 2.20
N PHE A 20 -13.98 39.55 3.19
CA PHE A 20 -13.26 40.22 4.29
C PHE A 20 -11.99 40.93 3.81
N ILE A 21 -11.24 40.33 2.88
CA ILE A 21 -10.07 40.97 2.25
C ILE A 21 -10.52 42.18 1.42
N GLN A 22 -11.53 42.06 0.56
CA GLN A 22 -12.07 43.18 -0.21
C GLN A 22 -12.65 44.27 0.69
N SER A 23 -13.38 43.92 1.74
CA SER A 23 -13.93 44.89 2.70
C SER A 23 -12.82 45.58 3.49
N ALA A 24 -11.75 44.86 3.84
CA ALA A 24 -10.55 45.46 4.43
C ALA A 24 -9.84 46.40 3.44
N PHE A 25 -9.78 46.05 2.14
CA PHE A 25 -9.21 46.90 1.09
C PHE A 25 -10.06 48.14 0.78
N VAL A 26 -11.38 48.07 0.89
CA VAL A 26 -12.29 49.22 0.75
C VAL A 26 -12.13 50.21 1.92
N LEU A 27 -11.67 49.73 3.08
CA LEU A 27 -11.38 50.55 4.26
C LEU A 27 -9.93 51.08 4.30
N LEU A 28 -9.06 50.63 3.38
CA LEU A 28 -7.70 51.16 3.28
C LEU A 28 -7.73 52.49 2.50
N PRO A 29 -7.07 53.54 3.01
CA PRO A 29 -6.95 54.78 2.25
C PRO A 29 -6.32 54.50 0.88
N PRO A 30 -6.80 55.16 -0.20
CA PRO A 30 -6.41 54.88 -1.59
C PRO A 30 -4.92 55.10 -1.89
N ASP A 31 -4.17 55.62 -0.93
CA ASP A 31 -2.78 56.04 -1.07
C ASP A 31 -1.77 54.94 -0.67
N LEU A 32 -2.22 53.79 -0.13
CA LEU A 32 -1.35 52.66 0.20
C LEU A 32 -0.89 51.93 -1.07
N LYS A 33 0.31 52.28 -1.55
CA LYS A 33 0.89 51.70 -2.78
C LYS A 33 2.01 50.71 -2.49
N THR A 34 2.58 50.71 -1.29
CA THR A 34 3.77 49.92 -0.96
C THR A 34 3.61 49.09 0.32
N PRO A 35 4.37 47.99 0.46
CA PRO A 35 4.42 47.21 1.72
C PRO A 35 4.84 48.06 2.94
N ALA A 36 5.62 49.13 2.72
CA ALA A 36 6.06 50.04 3.78
C ALA A 36 4.89 50.85 4.35
N ASP A 37 3.96 51.30 3.50
CA ASP A 37 2.77 52.04 3.93
C ASP A 37 1.88 51.17 4.83
N LEU A 38 1.78 49.87 4.51
CA LEU A 38 1.02 48.91 5.29
C LEU A 38 1.65 48.70 6.68
N ILE A 39 2.98 48.62 6.75
CA ILE A 39 3.72 48.50 8.02
C ILE A 39 3.52 49.75 8.89
N THR A 40 3.59 50.94 8.30
CA THR A 40 3.36 52.21 9.02
C THR A 40 1.91 52.31 9.51
N LEU A 41 0.92 51.93 8.68
CA LEU A 41 -0.48 51.89 9.07
C LEU A 41 -0.73 50.91 10.22
N LEU A 42 -0.19 49.68 10.11
CA LEU A 42 -0.24 48.69 11.18
C LEU A 42 0.47 49.20 12.44
N GLY A 43 1.56 49.94 12.29
CA GLY A 43 2.30 50.61 13.38
C GLY A 43 1.47 51.64 14.13
N ASN A 44 0.55 52.32 13.45
CA ASN A 44 -0.33 53.35 14.03
C ASN A 44 -1.62 52.79 14.66
N LEU A 45 -1.93 51.51 14.46
CA LEU A 45 -3.09 50.89 15.11
C LEU A 45 -2.93 50.85 16.63
N ASN A 46 -4.07 51.02 17.32
CA ASN A 46 -4.16 50.79 18.76
C ASN A 46 -3.67 49.36 19.09
N TYR A 47 -2.91 49.24 20.18
CA TYR A 47 -2.40 47.97 20.70
C TYR A 47 -3.47 46.88 20.82
N GLN A 48 -4.68 47.22 21.25
CA GLN A 48 -5.78 46.25 21.34
C GLN A 48 -6.19 45.68 19.97
N VAL A 49 -6.21 46.53 18.93
CA VAL A 49 -6.52 46.13 17.56
C VAL A 49 -5.40 45.27 16.97
N LYS A 50 -4.14 45.58 17.28
CA LYS A 50 -2.98 44.77 16.88
C LYS A 50 -3.06 43.35 17.47
N ILE A 51 -3.36 43.24 18.77
CA ILE A 51 -3.55 41.94 19.42
C ILE A 51 -4.69 41.16 18.75
N PHE A 52 -5.83 41.81 18.52
CA PHE A 52 -6.98 41.16 17.89
C PHE A 52 -6.65 40.62 16.49
N LEU A 53 -5.98 41.41 15.65
CA LEU A 53 -5.54 40.99 14.32
C LEU A 53 -4.54 39.83 14.40
N PHE A 54 -3.57 39.90 15.31
CA PHE A 54 -2.58 38.84 15.50
C PHE A 54 -3.23 37.51 15.94
N VAL A 55 -4.14 37.56 16.91
CA VAL A 55 -4.89 36.38 17.37
C VAL A 55 -5.75 35.81 16.25
N THR A 56 -6.39 36.67 15.45
CA THR A 56 -7.22 36.25 14.30
C THR A 56 -6.39 35.56 13.23
N LEU A 57 -5.20 36.09 12.90
CA LEU A 57 -4.28 35.48 11.94
C LEU A 57 -3.77 34.12 12.43
N ILE A 58 -3.41 34.00 13.71
CA ILE A 58 -3.03 32.72 14.32
C ILE A 58 -4.20 31.73 14.24
N GLY A 59 -5.41 32.17 14.58
CA GLY A 59 -6.61 31.33 14.51
C GLY A 59 -6.90 30.82 13.10
N LEU A 60 -6.82 31.70 12.10
CA LEU A 60 -6.96 31.34 10.69
C LEU A 60 -5.86 30.40 10.23
N TYR A 61 -4.61 30.61 10.65
CA TYR A 61 -3.49 29.73 10.32
C TYR A 61 -3.69 28.32 10.91
N VAL A 62 -4.11 28.22 12.18
CA VAL A 62 -4.39 26.93 12.83
C VAL A 62 -5.57 26.22 12.15
N LEU A 63 -6.62 26.96 11.77
CA LEU A 63 -7.75 26.42 11.02
C LEU A 63 -7.32 25.93 9.64
N TYR A 64 -6.52 26.71 8.92
CA TYR A 64 -5.95 26.33 7.63
C TYR A 64 -5.12 25.04 7.76
N GLN A 65 -4.20 24.97 8.73
CA GLN A 65 -3.39 23.78 8.98
C GLN A 65 -4.27 22.56 9.27
N LYS A 66 -5.27 22.69 10.14
CA LYS A 66 -6.22 21.60 10.44
C LYS A 66 -7.01 21.15 9.19
N TRP A 67 -7.45 22.09 8.36
CA TRP A 67 -8.20 21.79 7.14
C TRP A 67 -7.34 21.18 6.04
N ALA A 68 -6.12 21.68 5.84
CA ALA A 68 -5.14 21.13 4.91
C ALA A 68 -4.79 19.69 5.28
N LEU A 69 -4.46 19.46 6.55
CA LEU A 69 -4.18 18.12 7.10
C LEU A 69 -5.39 17.18 6.93
N GLN A 70 -6.61 17.63 7.25
CA GLN A 70 -7.81 16.79 7.07
C GLN A 70 -8.14 16.51 5.60
N GLY A 71 -7.91 17.47 4.71
CA GLY A 71 -8.12 17.32 3.27
C GLY A 71 -7.18 16.29 2.65
N GLU A 72 -5.89 16.38 2.99
CA GLU A 72 -4.88 15.41 2.57
C GLU A 72 -5.16 14.02 3.14
N VAL A 73 -5.50 13.91 4.43
CA VAL A 73 -5.85 12.63 5.05
C VAL A 73 -7.08 11.98 4.40
N ARG A 74 -8.09 12.76 3.97
CA ARG A 74 -9.28 12.22 3.28
C ARG A 74 -9.00 11.78 1.84
N LEU A 75 -8.14 12.48 1.11
CA LEU A 75 -7.72 12.06 -0.22
C LEU A 75 -6.84 10.82 -0.14
N PHE A 76 -5.93 10.79 0.82
CA PHE A 76 -5.07 9.66 1.11
C PHE A 76 -5.86 8.43 1.56
N SER A 77 -6.89 8.59 2.42
CA SER A 77 -7.74 7.46 2.85
C SER A 77 -8.58 6.88 1.71
N LYS A 78 -9.08 7.73 0.81
CA LYS A 78 -9.75 7.25 -0.43
C LYS A 78 -8.79 6.51 -1.33
N PHE A 79 -7.58 7.04 -1.52
CA PHE A 79 -6.55 6.37 -2.29
C PHE A 79 -6.22 5.00 -1.70
N ILE A 80 -6.01 4.91 -0.37
CA ILE A 80 -5.80 3.64 0.35
C ILE A 80 -6.97 2.68 0.13
N ALA A 81 -8.22 3.15 0.23
CA ALA A 81 -9.39 2.31 0.05
C ALA A 81 -9.54 1.76 -1.37
N THR A 82 -9.04 2.47 -2.40
CA THR A 82 -9.04 2.01 -3.79
C THR A 82 -7.88 1.06 -4.14
N ARG A 83 -6.82 0.98 -3.32
CA ARG A 83 -5.63 0.14 -3.58
C ARG A 83 -5.98 -1.33 -3.86
N PRO A 84 -6.80 -2.01 -3.03
CA PRO A 84 -7.11 -3.41 -3.24
C PRO A 84 -7.87 -3.65 -4.56
N GLN A 85 -8.73 -2.70 -4.97
CA GLN A 85 -9.55 -2.83 -6.17
C GLN A 85 -8.71 -2.79 -7.45
N ILE A 86 -7.65 -1.96 -7.48
CA ILE A 86 -6.77 -1.87 -8.65
C ILE A 86 -5.90 -3.12 -8.77
N ILE A 87 -5.35 -3.60 -7.64
CA ILE A 87 -4.62 -4.89 -7.58
C ILE A 87 -5.53 -6.02 -8.07
N GLU A 88 -6.76 -6.07 -7.55
CA GLU A 88 -7.75 -7.08 -7.92
C GLU A 88 -8.08 -7.05 -9.42
N SER A 89 -8.30 -5.87 -9.99
CA SER A 89 -8.57 -5.72 -11.43
C SER A 89 -7.42 -6.25 -12.27
N ARG A 90 -6.18 -5.85 -11.97
CA ARG A 90 -5.00 -6.30 -12.73
C ARG A 90 -4.79 -7.81 -12.64
N ILE A 91 -4.95 -8.37 -11.45
CA ILE A 91 -4.81 -9.82 -11.24
C ILE A 91 -5.94 -10.59 -11.94
N ARG A 92 -7.16 -10.04 -11.96
CA ARG A 92 -8.29 -10.63 -12.68
C ARG A 92 -8.06 -10.62 -14.19
N ASP A 93 -7.59 -9.50 -14.74
CA ASP A 93 -7.26 -9.38 -16.16
C ASP A 93 -6.17 -10.38 -16.54
N LEU A 94 -5.14 -10.51 -15.69
CA LEU A 94 -4.11 -11.53 -15.83
C LEU A 94 -4.74 -12.93 -15.85
N ALA A 95 -5.49 -13.29 -14.82
CA ALA A 95 -6.12 -14.60 -14.71
C ALA A 95 -7.03 -14.92 -15.90
N GLN A 96 -7.74 -13.93 -16.44
CA GLN A 96 -8.59 -14.12 -17.62
C GLN A 96 -7.79 -14.41 -18.89
N VAL A 97 -6.58 -13.88 -19.03
CA VAL A 97 -5.69 -14.23 -20.15
C VAL A 97 -5.29 -15.69 -20.05
N TYR A 98 -4.91 -16.16 -18.87
CA TYR A 98 -4.44 -17.53 -18.66
C TYR A 98 -5.57 -18.57 -18.62
N SER A 99 -6.78 -18.19 -18.21
CA SER A 99 -7.93 -19.09 -18.24
C SER A 99 -8.34 -19.51 -19.65
N LYS A 100 -8.08 -18.67 -20.67
CA LYS A 100 -8.23 -19.03 -22.10
C LYS A 100 -7.31 -20.17 -22.52
N HIS A 101 -6.23 -20.41 -21.76
CA HIS A 101 -5.28 -21.49 -21.95
C HIS A 101 -5.48 -22.63 -20.95
N SER A 102 -6.66 -22.73 -20.32
CA SER A 102 -7.02 -23.76 -19.33
C SER A 102 -6.15 -23.75 -18.06
N ILE A 103 -5.51 -22.61 -17.76
CA ILE A 103 -4.69 -22.43 -16.57
C ILE A 103 -5.50 -21.69 -15.52
N ASP A 104 -5.73 -22.38 -14.42
CA ASP A 104 -6.39 -21.80 -13.25
C ASP A 104 -5.33 -21.16 -12.36
N LEU A 105 -5.13 -19.84 -12.53
CA LEU A 105 -4.16 -19.08 -11.74
C LEU A 105 -4.72 -18.74 -10.37
N ARG A 106 -3.92 -19.02 -9.35
CA ARG A 106 -4.09 -18.54 -7.98
C ARG A 106 -2.98 -17.54 -7.69
N VAL A 107 -3.34 -16.40 -7.10
CA VAL A 107 -2.39 -15.31 -6.83
C VAL A 107 -2.53 -14.86 -5.40
N ASN A 108 -1.41 -14.87 -4.68
CA ASN A 108 -1.30 -14.42 -3.30
C ASN A 108 -0.25 -13.32 -3.19
N VAL A 109 -0.63 -12.20 -2.59
CA VAL A 109 0.30 -11.13 -2.22
C VAL A 109 0.52 -11.20 -0.72
N MET A 110 1.78 -11.36 -0.32
CA MET A 110 2.19 -11.59 1.06
C MET A 110 3.22 -10.56 1.48
N ILE A 111 3.03 -9.95 2.65
CA ILE A 111 3.96 -8.96 3.23
C ILE A 111 4.64 -9.56 4.45
N ALA A 112 5.96 -9.42 4.54
CA ALA A 112 6.72 -9.89 5.67
C ALA A 112 6.45 -9.02 6.91
N LYS A 113 5.92 -9.63 7.98
CA LYS A 113 5.65 -8.97 9.25
C LYS A 113 6.39 -9.67 10.39
N ARG A 114 7.00 -8.86 11.27
CA ARG A 114 7.54 -9.38 12.52
C ARG A 114 6.39 -9.74 13.46
N ARG A 115 6.38 -10.98 13.94
CA ARG A 115 5.42 -11.47 14.94
C ARG A 115 6.17 -11.95 16.17
N ILE A 116 5.62 -11.62 17.33
CA ILE A 116 6.15 -12.06 18.63
C ILE A 116 5.45 -13.38 18.96
N LEU A 117 6.21 -14.48 18.98
CA LEU A 117 5.72 -15.75 19.51
C LEU A 117 5.89 -15.73 21.03
N ILE A 118 4.76 -15.60 21.73
CA ILE A 118 4.73 -15.76 23.19
C ILE A 118 4.41 -17.23 23.46
N TRP A 119 5.40 -17.97 23.98
CA TRP A 119 5.19 -19.34 24.42
C TRP A 119 4.13 -19.39 25.53
N LYS A 120 2.99 -20.04 25.23
CA LYS A 120 1.94 -20.34 26.22
C LYS A 120 2.08 -21.79 26.68
N ARG A 121 2.87 -22.04 27.74
CA ARG A 121 2.57 -23.11 28.72
C ARG A 121 3.35 -22.95 30.04
N LEU A 122 2.55 -22.87 31.11
CA LEU A 122 2.75 -23.18 32.54
C LEU A 122 4.11 -22.82 33.20
N CYS A 123 4.06 -21.74 33.98
CA CYS A 123 4.93 -21.37 35.10
C CYS A 123 6.37 -20.88 34.83
N ASN A 124 6.72 -19.84 35.60
CA ASN A 124 8.01 -19.15 35.79
C ASN A 124 8.42 -18.02 34.83
N TRP A 125 8.92 -16.95 35.46
CA TRP A 125 8.91 -15.54 35.08
C TRP A 125 9.95 -15.12 34.02
N HIS A 126 10.56 -16.03 33.28
CA HIS A 126 11.64 -15.73 32.33
C HIS A 126 11.27 -16.28 30.96
N ARG A 127 10.37 -15.57 30.25
CA ARG A 127 9.92 -16.01 28.92
C ARG A 127 10.91 -15.53 27.84
N PRO A 128 11.55 -16.43 27.08
CA PRO A 128 12.25 -16.01 25.87
C PRO A 128 11.23 -15.53 24.85
N PHE A 129 11.32 -14.26 24.45
CA PHE A 129 10.56 -13.73 23.33
C PHE A 129 11.27 -14.14 22.04
N ILE A 130 10.66 -15.04 21.27
CA ILE A 130 11.16 -15.36 19.94
C ILE A 130 10.42 -14.46 18.95
N MET A 131 11.15 -13.52 18.36
CA MET A 131 10.66 -12.78 17.21
C MET A 131 10.87 -13.63 15.96
N THR A 132 9.79 -13.90 15.25
CA THR A 132 9.85 -14.54 13.93
C THR A 132 9.26 -13.61 12.89
N THR A 133 9.73 -13.71 11.65
CA THR A 133 9.13 -12.98 10.53
C THR A 133 8.27 -13.96 9.74
N GLN A 134 6.99 -13.63 9.64
CA GLN A 134 5.99 -14.43 8.92
C GLN A 134 5.39 -13.61 7.80
N PHE A 135 4.98 -14.30 6.74
CA PHE A 135 4.18 -13.69 5.71
C PHE A 135 2.76 -13.48 6.21
N ASP A 136 2.23 -12.29 5.94
CA ASP A 136 0.83 -11.93 6.15
C ASP A 136 0.19 -11.71 4.78
N THR A 137 -0.79 -12.52 4.43
CA THR A 137 -1.50 -12.40 3.15
C THR A 137 -2.34 -11.13 3.15
N VAL A 138 -1.98 -10.18 2.30
CA VAL A 138 -2.71 -8.91 2.15
C VAL A 138 -3.73 -8.96 1.02
N PHE A 139 -3.56 -9.88 0.06
CA PHE A 139 -4.49 -10.10 -1.05
C PHE A 139 -4.42 -11.55 -1.52
N HIS A 140 -5.58 -12.10 -1.90
CA HIS A 140 -5.70 -13.43 -2.51
C HIS A 140 -6.70 -13.37 -3.67
N TYR A 141 -6.41 -14.07 -4.75
CA TYR A 141 -7.30 -14.26 -5.89
C TYR A 141 -7.48 -15.75 -6.18
N ASN A 142 -8.73 -16.15 -6.38
CA ASN A 142 -9.11 -17.53 -6.72
C ASN A 142 -8.62 -18.58 -5.71
N MET A 143 -8.58 -18.18 -4.44
CA MET A 143 -8.22 -19.04 -3.31
C MET A 143 -9.37 -19.16 -2.33
N ASN A 144 -9.51 -20.36 -1.77
CA ASN A 144 -10.55 -20.64 -0.80
C ASN A 144 -10.10 -20.09 0.56
N ARG A 145 -10.81 -19.09 1.11
CA ARG A 145 -10.39 -18.30 2.29
C ARG A 145 -10.05 -19.15 3.52
N ASP A 146 -10.68 -20.31 3.69
CA ASP A 146 -10.46 -21.17 4.85
C ASP A 146 -9.19 -22.04 4.73
N MET A 147 -8.71 -22.32 3.50
CA MET A 147 -7.45 -23.06 3.31
C MET A 147 -6.21 -22.21 3.65
N ASP A 148 -6.30 -20.88 3.53
CA ASP A 148 -5.15 -19.98 3.68
C ASP A 148 -4.74 -19.70 5.12
N LYS A 149 -5.66 -19.82 6.10
CA LYS A 149 -5.29 -19.69 7.52
C LYS A 149 -4.27 -20.75 7.96
N ASN A 150 -4.31 -21.93 7.33
CA ASN A 150 -3.43 -23.05 7.62
C ASN A 150 -2.12 -23.00 6.82
N LEU A 151 -1.98 -22.08 5.87
CA LEU A 151 -0.82 -21.89 4.99
C LEU A 151 0.02 -20.67 5.39
N GLN A 152 0.09 -20.33 6.68
CA GLN A 152 0.98 -19.28 7.18
C GLN A 152 2.44 -19.71 7.03
N LEU A 153 3.09 -19.18 5.99
CA LEU A 153 4.50 -19.40 5.71
C LEU A 153 5.38 -18.41 6.50
N THR A 154 6.49 -18.90 7.04
CA THR A 154 7.57 -18.01 7.47
C THR A 154 8.39 -17.54 6.26
N ILE A 155 9.19 -16.47 6.43
CA ILE A 155 10.13 -16.02 5.39
C ILE A 155 11.21 -17.06 5.05
N ASN A 156 11.31 -18.12 5.85
CA ASN A 156 12.27 -19.20 5.65
C ASN A 156 11.69 -20.42 4.92
N GLN A 157 10.41 -20.38 4.55
CA GLN A 157 9.66 -21.54 4.06
C GLN A 157 9.10 -21.33 2.65
N GLY A 158 9.02 -22.43 1.89
CA GLY A 158 8.44 -22.42 0.55
C GLY A 158 9.30 -21.69 -0.48
N VAL A 159 8.81 -21.71 -1.72
CA VAL A 159 9.32 -20.91 -2.84
C VAL A 159 9.22 -19.41 -2.52
N ALA A 160 8.16 -19.01 -1.81
CA ALA A 160 7.96 -17.66 -1.30
C ALA A 160 9.10 -17.19 -0.39
N GLY A 161 9.50 -18.01 0.59
CA GLY A 161 10.61 -17.70 1.47
C GLY A 161 11.94 -17.64 0.73
N LEU A 162 12.17 -18.53 -0.25
CA LEU A 162 13.38 -18.51 -1.06
C LEU A 162 13.48 -17.23 -1.88
N ALA A 163 12.41 -16.85 -2.59
CA ALA A 163 12.38 -15.59 -3.37
C ALA A 163 12.62 -14.36 -2.48
N TYR A 164 12.07 -14.35 -1.27
CA TYR A 164 12.29 -13.27 -0.29
C TYR A 164 13.73 -13.19 0.21
N ARG A 165 14.42 -14.31 0.42
CA ARG A 165 15.80 -14.30 0.92
C ARG A 165 16.81 -13.98 -0.18
N GLU A 166 16.60 -14.54 -1.36
CA GLU A 166 17.51 -14.38 -2.50
C GLU A 166 17.29 -13.07 -3.25
N GLY A 167 16.12 -12.44 -3.12
CA GLY A 167 15.79 -11.22 -3.87
C GLY A 167 15.68 -11.44 -5.37
N GLN A 168 15.34 -12.66 -5.79
CA GLN A 168 15.13 -13.01 -7.18
C GLN A 168 13.84 -13.78 -7.36
N ILE A 169 13.35 -13.82 -8.59
CA ILE A 169 12.16 -14.60 -8.94
C ILE A 169 12.53 -16.08 -8.90
N VAL A 170 11.76 -16.86 -8.16
CA VAL A 170 11.95 -18.30 -8.06
C VAL A 170 10.76 -18.98 -8.70
N VAL A 171 11.05 -19.95 -9.58
CA VAL A 171 10.04 -20.79 -10.23
C VAL A 171 10.35 -22.24 -9.93
N ASP A 172 9.34 -22.97 -9.47
CA ASP A 172 9.40 -24.41 -9.31
C ASP A 172 8.36 -25.08 -10.23
N LEU A 173 8.86 -25.98 -11.07
CA LEU A 173 8.14 -26.75 -12.08
C LEU A 173 8.25 -28.24 -11.73
N GLU A 174 7.28 -28.75 -10.96
CA GLU A 174 7.02 -30.17 -10.64
C GLU A 174 8.16 -31.06 -10.14
N LYS A 175 9.42 -30.59 -9.97
CA LYS A 175 10.58 -31.49 -9.86
C LYS A 175 11.55 -31.24 -8.71
N VAL A 176 11.37 -30.19 -7.90
CA VAL A 176 12.23 -30.01 -6.72
C VAL A 176 11.73 -30.86 -5.56
N ASP A 177 12.63 -31.49 -4.81
CA ASP A 177 12.28 -32.20 -3.59
C ASP A 177 11.64 -31.19 -2.63
N ARG A 178 10.32 -31.30 -2.42
CA ARG A 178 9.55 -30.35 -1.62
C ARG A 178 10.03 -30.27 -0.16
N ASN A 179 10.82 -31.26 0.28
CA ASN A 179 11.48 -31.24 1.58
C ASN A 179 12.56 -30.16 1.71
N GLU A 180 13.11 -29.65 0.60
CA GLU A 180 14.11 -28.57 0.60
C GLU A 180 13.52 -27.23 1.07
N PHE A 181 12.20 -27.06 0.93
CA PHE A 181 11.52 -25.81 1.26
C PHE A 181 11.10 -25.66 2.73
N SER A 182 11.55 -26.55 3.61
CA SER A 182 11.30 -26.48 5.06
C SER A 182 9.81 -26.36 5.45
N LEU A 183 8.91 -26.86 4.60
CA LEU A 183 7.47 -26.84 4.82
C LEU A 183 7.08 -27.83 5.92
N THR A 184 6.07 -27.47 6.74
CA THR A 184 5.50 -28.43 7.70
C THR A 184 4.72 -29.52 6.98
N LYS A 185 4.46 -30.65 7.64
CA LYS A 185 3.67 -31.76 7.05
C LYS A 185 2.29 -31.30 6.57
N GLU A 186 1.65 -30.41 7.31
CA GLU A 186 0.33 -29.85 6.95
C GLU A 186 0.43 -28.95 5.71
N GLN A 187 1.48 -28.14 5.61
CA GLN A 187 1.75 -27.29 4.45
C GLN A 187 2.10 -28.11 3.20
N LEU A 188 2.91 -29.18 3.36
CA LEU A 188 3.23 -30.12 2.28
C LEU A 188 1.96 -30.76 1.72
N LYS A 189 1.05 -31.20 2.60
CA LYS A 189 -0.24 -31.75 2.20
C LYS A 189 -1.11 -30.71 1.50
N ALA A 190 -1.18 -29.49 2.01
CA ALA A 190 -1.98 -28.43 1.40
C ALA A 190 -1.45 -27.98 0.02
N THR A 191 -0.16 -28.19 -0.23
CA THR A 191 0.51 -27.85 -1.51
C THR A 191 0.68 -29.06 -2.41
N GLU A 192 0.09 -30.21 -2.08
CA GLU A 192 0.43 -31.48 -2.75
C GLU A 192 0.08 -31.48 -4.24
N ASP A 193 -1.06 -30.88 -4.59
CA ASP A 193 -1.57 -30.79 -5.96
C ASP A 193 -0.95 -29.67 -6.80
N ILE A 194 -0.08 -28.83 -6.20
CA ILE A 194 0.49 -27.69 -6.92
C ILE A 194 1.47 -28.21 -7.97
N LYS A 195 1.20 -27.87 -9.23
CA LYS A 195 2.01 -28.26 -10.39
C LYS A 195 3.02 -27.19 -10.75
N PHE A 196 2.63 -25.94 -10.58
CA PHE A 196 3.47 -24.79 -10.87
C PHE A 196 3.36 -23.80 -9.73
N ILE A 197 4.50 -23.25 -9.33
CA ILE A 197 4.56 -22.12 -8.42
C ILE A 197 5.70 -21.18 -8.82
N MET A 198 5.39 -19.88 -8.79
CA MET A 198 6.33 -18.80 -9.03
C MET A 198 6.18 -17.79 -7.91
N SER A 199 7.29 -17.42 -7.27
CA SER A 199 7.33 -16.36 -6.27
C SER A 199 8.24 -15.23 -6.74
N THR A 200 7.71 -14.01 -6.74
CA THR A 200 8.41 -12.78 -7.13
C THR A 200 8.58 -11.89 -5.90
N PRO A 201 9.80 -11.44 -5.57
CA PRO A 201 10.03 -10.54 -4.45
C PRO A 201 9.42 -9.16 -4.70
N ILE A 202 8.96 -8.52 -3.63
CA ILE A 202 8.47 -7.14 -3.60
C ILE A 202 9.50 -6.28 -2.91
N PHE A 203 10.14 -5.40 -3.69
CA PHE A 203 11.12 -4.44 -3.18
C PHE A 203 10.41 -3.17 -2.72
N GLU A 204 10.85 -2.59 -1.61
CA GLU A 204 10.38 -1.29 -1.13
C GLU A 204 10.80 -0.19 -2.10
N ILE A 205 9.90 0.74 -2.37
CA ILE A 205 10.18 1.96 -3.15
C ILE A 205 10.38 3.11 -2.17
N ASP A 206 11.50 3.81 -2.32
CA ASP A 206 11.72 5.07 -1.62
C ASP A 206 10.86 6.17 -2.28
N LEU A 207 9.82 6.62 -1.58
CA LEU A 207 8.88 7.62 -2.08
C LEU A 207 9.51 9.00 -2.32
N HIS A 208 10.67 9.31 -1.72
CA HIS A 208 11.36 10.58 -1.97
C HIS A 208 12.11 10.57 -3.29
N THR A 209 12.69 9.43 -3.65
CA THR A 209 13.51 9.28 -4.87
C THR A 209 12.79 8.54 -6.00
N MET A 210 11.62 7.94 -5.71
CA MET A 210 10.85 7.05 -6.59
C MET A 210 11.70 5.90 -7.16
N ARG A 211 12.67 5.41 -6.38
CA ARG A 211 13.58 4.32 -6.77
C ARG A 211 13.33 3.08 -5.92
N LEU A 212 13.51 1.91 -6.55
CA LEU A 212 13.55 0.63 -5.85
C LEU A 212 14.74 0.60 -4.90
N THR A 213 14.50 0.15 -3.67
CA THR A 213 15.54 -0.12 -2.68
C THR A 213 15.90 -1.61 -2.71
N ASN A 214 17.03 -1.97 -2.10
CA ASN A 214 17.41 -3.38 -1.93
C ASN A 214 16.61 -4.10 -0.83
N LYS A 215 15.69 -3.40 -0.15
CA LYS A 215 14.90 -3.99 0.94
C LYS A 215 13.67 -4.66 0.36
N ILE A 216 13.50 -5.94 0.70
CA ILE A 216 12.34 -6.73 0.29
C ILE A 216 11.29 -6.64 1.40
N ILE A 217 10.05 -6.30 1.05
CA ILE A 217 8.92 -6.13 1.97
C ILE A 217 7.92 -7.27 1.90
N GLY A 218 7.97 -8.08 0.84
CA GLY A 218 7.02 -9.15 0.62
C GLY A 218 7.31 -9.95 -0.64
N VAL A 219 6.32 -10.74 -1.05
CA VAL A 219 6.37 -11.54 -2.26
C VAL A 219 4.98 -11.62 -2.91
N VAL A 220 4.96 -11.70 -4.23
CA VAL A 220 3.81 -12.12 -5.04
C VAL A 220 4.01 -13.59 -5.37
N ASN A 221 3.10 -14.44 -4.94
CA ASN A 221 3.09 -15.86 -5.25
C ASN A 221 2.00 -16.15 -6.28
N ILE A 222 2.35 -16.79 -7.38
CA ILE A 222 1.45 -17.24 -8.43
C ILE A 222 1.59 -18.75 -8.55
N ASP A 223 0.50 -19.48 -8.45
CA ASP A 223 0.53 -20.93 -8.55
C ASP A 223 -0.66 -21.49 -9.33
N SER A 224 -0.52 -22.72 -9.79
CA SER A 224 -1.60 -23.45 -10.45
C SER A 224 -1.56 -24.94 -10.13
N LYS A 225 -2.76 -25.53 -10.01
CA LYS A 225 -2.96 -26.99 -9.93
C LYS A 225 -3.05 -27.66 -11.30
N ASN A 226 -3.18 -26.88 -12.38
CA ASN A 226 -3.33 -27.41 -13.73
C ASN A 226 -2.09 -27.07 -14.56
N ASN A 227 -1.50 -28.07 -15.22
CA ASN A 227 -0.27 -27.92 -16.00
C ASN A 227 -0.35 -28.72 -17.31
N THR A 228 -1.46 -28.60 -18.02
CA THR A 228 -1.63 -29.14 -19.38
C THR A 228 -1.01 -28.17 -20.39
N PHE A 229 0.32 -28.11 -20.44
CA PHE A 229 1.01 -27.31 -21.45
C PHE A 229 1.77 -28.19 -22.45
N ASP A 230 1.79 -27.74 -23.69
CA ASP A 230 2.89 -28.02 -24.61
C ASP A 230 4.15 -27.23 -24.18
N GLU A 231 5.33 -27.85 -24.23
CA GLU A 231 6.61 -27.30 -23.73
C GLU A 231 6.95 -25.93 -24.34
N LEU A 232 6.60 -25.72 -25.61
CA LEU A 232 6.92 -24.48 -26.33
C LEU A 232 6.00 -23.31 -25.93
N GLU A 233 4.71 -23.56 -25.74
CA GLU A 233 3.76 -22.54 -25.28
C GLU A 233 4.02 -22.16 -23.82
N LYS A 234 4.45 -23.14 -23.01
CA LYS A 234 4.82 -22.95 -21.60
C LYS A 234 5.87 -21.87 -21.42
N ARG A 235 6.94 -21.85 -22.23
CA ARG A 235 8.02 -20.85 -22.09
C ARG A 235 7.54 -19.43 -22.36
N LYS A 236 6.80 -19.21 -23.44
CA LYS A 236 6.24 -17.89 -23.78
C LYS A 236 5.25 -17.39 -22.73
N LEU A 237 4.45 -18.31 -22.19
CA LEU A 237 3.49 -18.00 -21.13
C LEU A 237 4.20 -17.70 -19.81
N LEU A 238 5.29 -18.41 -19.49
CA LEU A 238 6.13 -18.12 -18.33
C LEU A 238 6.80 -16.74 -18.45
N GLU A 239 7.39 -16.40 -19.59
CA GLU A 239 7.99 -15.07 -19.82
C GLU A 239 6.98 -13.93 -19.59
N LYS A 240 5.77 -14.07 -20.11
CA LYS A 240 4.68 -13.11 -19.84
C LYS A 240 4.26 -13.12 -18.37
N LEU A 241 4.23 -14.27 -17.70
CA LEU A 241 3.96 -14.34 -16.25
C LEU A 241 5.02 -13.59 -15.46
N PHE A 242 6.30 -13.74 -15.80
CA PHE A 242 7.41 -13.03 -15.17
C PHE A 242 7.24 -11.52 -15.28
N GLU A 243 6.99 -11.00 -16.48
CA GLU A 243 6.78 -9.56 -16.72
C GLU A 243 5.59 -9.03 -15.91
N ASN A 244 4.46 -9.75 -15.94
CA ASN A 244 3.26 -9.36 -15.22
C ASN A 244 3.43 -9.44 -13.69
N SER A 245 4.19 -10.43 -13.21
CA SER A 245 4.47 -10.58 -11.78
C SER A 245 5.35 -9.44 -11.27
N ASN A 246 6.36 -9.01 -12.04
CA ASN A 246 7.14 -7.81 -11.75
C ASN A 246 6.27 -6.57 -11.72
N ASN A 247 5.38 -6.39 -12.70
CA ASN A 247 4.45 -5.26 -12.73
C ASN A 247 3.50 -5.24 -11.51
N ILE A 248 3.04 -6.40 -11.05
CA ILE A 248 2.22 -6.51 -9.83
C ILE A 248 3.08 -6.18 -8.60
N SER A 249 4.31 -6.68 -8.55
CA SER A 249 5.26 -6.45 -7.45
C SER A 249 5.57 -4.95 -7.28
N GLU A 250 5.97 -4.26 -8.35
CA GLU A 250 6.22 -2.82 -8.36
C GLU A 250 4.97 -2.02 -7.97
N PHE A 251 3.80 -2.44 -8.47
CA PHE A 251 2.55 -1.78 -8.12
C PHE A 251 2.23 -1.96 -6.63
N VAL A 252 2.40 -3.15 -6.06
CA VAL A 252 2.22 -3.38 -4.62
C VAL A 252 3.23 -2.57 -3.81
N ALA A 253 4.47 -2.44 -4.28
CA ALA A 253 5.49 -1.64 -3.64
C ALA A 253 5.14 -0.15 -3.57
N LEU A 254 4.57 0.43 -4.64
CA LEU A 254 4.07 1.82 -4.64
C LEU A 254 2.91 2.04 -3.65
N LEU A 255 2.23 0.96 -3.31
CA LEU A 255 1.07 0.95 -2.44
C LEU A 255 1.41 0.65 -0.98
N HIS A 256 2.67 0.43 -0.64
CA HIS A 256 3.14 0.13 0.71
C HIS A 256 4.09 1.21 1.24
#